data_AF-A0A349MUF6-F1
#
_entry.id   AF-A0A349MUF6-F1
#
_cell.length_a   1.000
_cell.length_b   1.000
_cell.length_c   1.000
_cell.angle_alpha   90.00
_cell.angle_beta   90.00
_cell.angle_gamma   90.00
#
_symmetry.space_group_name_H-M   'P 1'
#
loop_
_entity.id
_entity.type
_entity.pdbx_description
1 polymer ?
#
loop_
_entity_poly.entity_id
_entity_poly.type
_entity_poly.pdbx_seq_one_letter_code
_entity_poly.pdbx_strand_id
1 'polypeptide(L)'
;MLFQRRPRLRDQYNEVLLDDIDRAKRSWDRAVETETAVVDEGNGRELSAQTALARQKYMLLFREARERKVRGRLQASVFDN
;
A
#
# COMPACT_ATOMS: atom_id res chain seq x y z
N MET A 1 -20.85 -20.76 -29.36
CA MET A 1 -19.61 -20.64 -28.56
C MET A 1 -19.69 -19.33 -27.77
N LEU A 2 -19.56 -19.41 -26.45
CA LEU A 2 -19.76 -18.29 -25.51
C LEU A 2 -18.69 -17.21 -25.72
N PHE A 3 -19.12 -15.97 -25.91
CA PHE A 3 -18.25 -14.81 -25.75
C PHE A 3 -17.79 -14.73 -24.30
N GLN A 4 -16.57 -15.19 -24.01
CA GLN A 4 -15.93 -14.93 -22.72
C GLN A 4 -15.81 -13.42 -22.57
N ARG A 5 -16.60 -12.85 -21.66
CA ARG A 5 -16.51 -11.44 -21.27
C ARG A 5 -15.15 -11.23 -20.62
N ARG A 6 -14.18 -10.72 -21.39
CA ARG A 6 -12.91 -10.28 -20.83
C ARG A 6 -13.19 -9.27 -19.72
N PRO A 7 -12.62 -9.42 -18.51
CA PRO A 7 -12.76 -8.42 -17.47
C PRO A 7 -12.27 -7.08 -18.03
N ARG A 8 -13.00 -5.99 -17.74
CA ARG A 8 -12.67 -4.69 -18.31
C ARG A 8 -11.27 -4.32 -17.82
N LEU A 9 -10.43 -3.74 -18.68
CA LEU A 9 -9.07 -3.33 -18.33
C LEU A 9 -9.01 -2.52 -17.03
N ARG A 10 -10.04 -1.70 -16.79
CA ARG A 10 -10.24 -0.95 -15.54
C ARG A 10 -10.29 -1.84 -14.31
N ASP A 11 -11.01 -2.96 -14.37
CA ASP A 11 -11.21 -3.86 -13.24
C ASP A 11 -9.89 -4.58 -12.92
N GLN A 12 -9.17 -5.05 -13.94
CA GLN A 12 -7.85 -5.65 -13.78
C GLN A 12 -6.84 -4.67 -13.18
N TYR A 13 -6.81 -3.43 -13.65
CA TYR A 13 -5.95 -2.39 -13.08
C TYR A 13 -6.28 -2.14 -11.61
N ASN A 14 -7.58 -2.05 -11.28
CA ASN A 14 -8.02 -1.80 -9.92
C ASN A 14 -7.62 -2.94 -8.98
N GLU A 15 -7.70 -4.19 -9.43
CA GLU A 15 -7.21 -5.35 -8.65
C GLU A 15 -5.71 -5.25 -8.38
N VAL A 16 -4.90 -4.97 -9.41
CA VAL A 16 -3.45 -4.79 -9.26
C VAL A 16 -3.13 -3.62 -8.32
N LEU A 17 -3.85 -2.51 -8.44
CA LEU A 17 -3.66 -1.34 -7.57
C LEU A 17 -3.95 -1.68 -6.11
N LEU A 18 -4.98 -2.48 -5.83
CA LEU A 18 -5.29 -2.93 -4.47
C LEU A 18 -4.18 -3.82 -3.91
N ASP A 19 -3.68 -4.77 -4.71
CA ASP A 19 -2.58 -5.65 -4.30
C ASP A 19 -1.29 -4.88 -4.02
N ASP A 20 -1.00 -3.84 -4.82
CA ASP A 20 0.15 -2.96 -4.64
C ASP A 20 0.02 -2.08 -3.39
N ILE A 21 -1.19 -1.58 -3.08
CA ILE A 21 -1.47 -0.85 -1.84
C ILE A 21 -1.20 -1.74 -0.62
N ASP A 22 -1.72 -2.97 -0.64
CA ASP A 22 -1.53 -3.94 0.45
C ASP A 22 -0.05 -4.29 0.64
N ARG A 23 0.70 -4.46 -0.46
CA ARG A 23 2.14 -4.70 -0.41
C ARG A 23 2.90 -3.49 0.14
N ALA A 24 2.55 -2.29 -0.30
CA ALA A 24 3.18 -1.06 0.16
C ALA A 24 2.90 -0.83 1.66
N LYS A 25 1.68 -1.09 2.12
CA LYS A 25 1.34 -1.02 3.55
C LYS A 25 2.17 -2.01 4.37
N ARG A 26 2.24 -3.28 3.99
CA ARG A 26 3.09 -4.27 4.67
C ARG A 26 4.56 -3.86 4.68
N SER A 27 5.05 -3.21 3.62
CA SER A 27 6.42 -2.70 3.56
C SER A 27 6.64 -1.54 4.53
N TRP A 28 5.67 -0.65 4.66
CA TRP A 28 5.73 0.46 5.61
C TRP A 28 5.66 -0.05 7.05
N ASP A 29 4.74 -0.97 7.35
CA ASP A 29 4.60 -1.57 8.68
C ASP A 29 5.93 -2.23 9.13
N ARG A 30 6.56 -3.02 8.25
CA ARG A 30 7.89 -3.61 8.53
C ARG A 30 9.01 -2.57 8.71
N ALA A 31 8.98 -1.47 7.96
CA ALA A 31 9.98 -0.41 8.09
C ALA A 31 9.86 0.28 9.46
N VAL A 32 8.64 0.53 9.92
CA VAL A 32 8.37 1.07 11.27
C VAL A 32 8.86 0.11 12.36
N GLU A 33 8.57 -1.19 12.24
CA GLU A 33 9.08 -2.21 13.17
C GLU A 33 10.61 -2.23 13.23
N THR A 34 11.27 -2.17 12.06
CA THR A 34 12.74 -2.18 11.95
C THR A 34 13.36 -0.90 12.52
N GLU A 35 12.80 0.27 12.18
CA GLU A 35 13.26 1.55 12.71
C GLU A 35 13.17 1.59 14.23
N THR A 36 12.06 1.09 14.80
CA THR A 36 11.85 1.04 16.25
C THR A 36 12.92 0.19 16.92
N ALA A 37 13.20 -1.01 16.39
CA ALA A 37 14.20 -1.92 16.94
C ALA A 37 15.64 -1.36 16.91
N VAL A 38 16.00 -0.57 15.89
CA VAL A 38 17.36 -0.04 15.72
C VAL A 38 17.57 1.33 16.37
N VAL A 39 16.50 2.14 16.52
CA VAL A 39 16.56 3.37 17.33
C VAL A 39 16.94 3.02 18.77
N ASP A 40 16.47 1.89 19.30
CA ASP A 40 16.89 1.35 20.59
C ASP A 40 18.41 1.04 20.65
N GLU A 41 19.07 0.85 19.49
CA GLU A 41 20.52 0.58 19.35
C GLU A 41 21.35 1.82 18.97
N GLY A 42 20.74 3.01 18.79
CA GLY A 42 21.43 4.30 18.68
C GLY A 42 21.79 4.80 17.27
N ASN A 43 21.40 4.11 16.18
CA ASN A 43 21.70 4.51 14.79
C ASN A 43 20.45 4.54 13.87
N GLY A 44 19.61 5.58 13.96
CA GLY A 44 18.28 5.59 13.31
C GLY A 44 18.11 6.33 11.97
N ARG A 45 19.02 7.24 11.57
CA ARG A 45 18.73 8.23 10.50
C ARG A 45 18.39 7.62 9.13
N GLU A 46 19.15 6.63 8.69
CA GLU A 46 18.91 5.97 7.41
C GLU A 46 17.57 5.19 7.43
N LEU A 47 17.26 4.55 8.55
CA LEU A 47 16.00 3.83 8.72
C LEU A 47 14.81 4.78 8.74
N SER A 48 14.90 5.94 9.39
CA SER A 48 13.87 6.98 9.32
C SER A 48 13.61 7.44 7.88
N ALA A 49 14.66 7.59 7.07
CA ALA A 49 14.52 7.94 5.66
C ALA A 49 13.82 6.81 4.87
N GLN A 50 14.17 5.56 5.13
CA GLN A 50 13.52 4.40 4.50
C GLN A 50 12.05 4.24 4.90
N THR A 51 11.72 4.44 6.18
CA THR A 51 10.34 4.44 6.68
C THR A 51 9.54 5.57 6.02
N ALA A 52 10.09 6.78 5.95
CA ALA A 52 9.45 7.91 5.29
C ALA A 52 9.19 7.62 3.79
N LEU A 53 10.15 7.00 3.10
CA LEU A 53 10.00 6.60 1.70
C LEU A 53 8.90 5.54 1.53
N ALA A 54 8.89 4.50 2.37
CA ALA A 54 7.88 3.45 2.33
C ALA A 54 6.47 4.02 2.57
N ARG A 55 6.33 4.94 3.54
CA ARG A 55 5.09 5.67 3.80
C ARG A 55 4.63 6.46 2.58
N GLN A 56 5.51 7.21 1.92
CA GLN A 56 5.13 8.01 0.75
C GLN A 56 4.68 7.14 -0.43
N LYS A 57 5.30 5.97 -0.64
CA LYS A 57 4.84 5.00 -1.66
C LYS A 57 3.42 4.50 -1.37
N TYR A 58 3.12 4.15 -0.12
CA TYR A 58 1.77 3.76 0.28
C TYR A 58 0.75 4.89 0.05
N MET A 59 1.08 6.12 0.46
CA MET A 59 0.18 7.27 0.32
C MET A 59 -0.09 7.63 -1.15
N LEU A 60 0.90 7.50 -2.03
CA LEU A 60 0.75 7.69 -3.47
C LEU A 60 -0.28 6.73 -4.05
N LEU A 61 -0.14 5.43 -3.76
CA LEU A 61 -1.05 4.41 -4.27
C LEU A 61 -2.47 4.55 -3.69
N PHE A 62 -2.57 4.88 -2.40
CA PHE A 62 -3.85 5.13 -1.74
C PHE A 62 -4.58 6.34 -2.36
N ARG A 63 -3.84 7.41 -2.68
CA ARG A 63 -4.39 8.57 -3.40
C ARG A 63 -4.95 8.18 -4.77
N GLU A 64 -4.19 7.40 -5.54
CA GLU A 64 -4.63 6.91 -6.86
C GLU A 64 -5.92 6.09 -6.76
N ALA A 65 -6.02 5.20 -5.77
CA ALA A 65 -7.23 4.41 -5.55
C ALA A 65 -8.44 5.30 -5.22
N ARG A 66 -8.24 6.35 -4.42
CA ARG A 66 -9.28 7.33 -4.08
C ARG A 66 -9.74 8.11 -5.32
N GLU A 67 -8.82 8.61 -6.13
CA GLU A 67 -9.12 9.35 -7.36
C GLU A 67 -9.88 8.48 -8.37
N ARG A 68 -9.51 7.19 -8.50
CA ARG A 68 -10.20 6.22 -9.36
C ARG A 68 -11.52 5.68 -8.82
N LYS A 69 -11.86 6.03 -7.57
CA LYS A 69 -13.02 5.50 -6.84
C LYS A 69 -13.03 3.98 -6.84
N VAL A 70 -11.87 3.36 -6.63
CA VAL A 70 -11.75 1.89 -6.57
C VAL A 70 -12.61 1.40 -5.40
N ARG A 71 -13.55 0.51 -5.70
CA ARG A 71 -14.37 -0.17 -4.70
C ARG A 71 -13.85 -1.60 -4.61
N GLY A 72 -13.40 -2.02 -3.44
CA GLY A 72 -12.76 -3.33 -3.27
C GLY A 72 -12.36 -3.60 -1.82
N ARG A 73 -11.67 -4.73 -1.65
CA ARG A 73 -11.32 -5.40 -0.38
C ARG A 73 -10.28 -4.65 0.48
N LEU A 74 -10.16 -3.33 0.36
CA LEU A 74 -9.43 -2.51 1.33
C LEU A 74 -10.14 -2.76 2.66
N GLN A 75 -9.57 -3.64 3.48
CA GLN A 75 -10.21 -4.09 4.71
C GLN A 75 -10.62 -2.84 5.49
N ALA A 76 -11.84 -2.88 6.04
CA ALA A 76 -12.40 -1.80 6.86
C ALA A 76 -11.44 -1.37 7.99
N SER A 77 -10.49 -2.23 8.38
CA SER A 77 -9.40 -1.97 9.33
C SER A 77 -8.36 -0.93 8.89
N VAL A 78 -8.39 -0.44 7.65
CA VAL A 78 -7.57 0.70 7.20
C VAL A 78 -8.27 2.05 7.43
N PHE A 79 -9.57 2.04 7.75
CA PHE A 79 -10.38 3.25 7.95
C PHE A 79 -10.67 3.60 9.41
N ASP A 80 -10.24 2.79 10.39
CA ASP A 80 -10.36 3.18 11.80
C ASP A 80 -9.27 4.19 12.17
N ASN A 81 -9.74 5.42 12.40
CA ASN A 81 -9.09 6.47 13.17
C ASN A 81 -9.91 6.67 14.45
#